data_AF-G7Q5E8-F1
#
_entry.id   AF-G7Q5E8-F1
#
_cell.length_a   1.000
_cell.length_b   1.000
_cell.length_c   1.000
_cell.angle_alpha   90.00
_cell.angle_beta   90.00
_cell.angle_gamma   90.00
#
_symmetry.space_group_name_H-M   'P 1'
#
loop_
_entity.id
_entity.type
_entity.pdbx_description
1 polymer ?
#
loop_
_entity_poly.entity_id
_entity_poly.type
_entity_poly.pdbx_seq_one_letter_code
_entity_poly.pdbx_strand_id
1 'polypeptide(L)'
;MSDESWPIIFSYTRAQAIEDGVLIDVTTEAKECGFKLPVAIGDNLFQQYVIPPSGLGGEGQSMEGRLHDLLALSMVAARKGLSQDRVEFDVLFLMKPGQRATVRCVICRRPPQ
;
A
#
# COMPACT_ATOMS: atom_id res chain seq x y z
N MET A 1 -14.63 41.53 -0.36
CA MET A 1 -15.03 40.16 0.04
C MET A 1 -13.88 39.62 0.84
N SER A 2 -14.01 39.62 2.16
CA SER A 2 -12.96 39.22 3.10
C SER A 2 -12.75 37.72 2.96
N ASP A 3 -11.52 37.33 2.66
CA ASP A 3 -11.07 35.95 2.62
C ASP A 3 -11.02 35.44 4.08
N GLU A 4 -12.08 34.80 4.56
CA GLU A 4 -12.09 34.13 5.87
C GLU A 4 -11.20 32.89 5.79
N SER A 5 -9.89 33.13 5.86
CA SER A 5 -8.85 32.11 5.96
C SER A 5 -8.91 31.47 7.35
N TRP A 6 -9.67 30.39 7.48
CA TRP A 6 -9.64 29.53 8.66
C TRP A 6 -8.21 29.04 8.92
N PRO A 7 -7.62 29.28 10.10
CA PRO A 7 -6.26 28.85 10.39
C PRO A 7 -6.20 27.32 10.47
N ILE A 8 -5.25 26.72 9.76
CA ILE A 8 -4.92 25.30 9.90
C ILE A 8 -4.42 25.08 11.33
N ILE A 9 -5.16 24.29 12.11
CA ILE A 9 -4.84 24.01 13.51
C ILE A 9 -3.79 22.90 13.68
N PHE A 10 -3.69 21.99 12.71
CA PHE A 10 -2.73 20.89 12.70
C PHE A 10 -2.59 20.32 11.29
N SER A 11 -1.37 19.95 10.90
CA SER A 11 -1.07 19.23 9.65
C SER A 11 -0.34 17.94 10.00
N TYR A 12 -0.86 16.82 9.49
CA TYR A 12 -0.29 15.50 9.73
C TYR A 12 0.54 15.07 8.53
N THR A 13 1.84 14.94 8.74
CA THR A 13 2.80 14.68 7.67
C THR A 13 2.99 13.18 7.44
N ARG A 14 3.43 12.82 6.23
CA ARG A 14 3.82 11.44 5.91
C ARG A 14 4.92 10.91 6.85
N ALA A 15 5.83 11.77 7.31
CA ALA A 15 6.89 11.38 8.23
C ALA A 15 6.31 10.97 9.59
N GLN A 16 5.36 11.75 10.13
CA GLN A 16 4.64 11.40 11.36
C GLN A 16 3.85 10.11 11.22
N ALA A 17 3.16 9.90 10.09
CA ALA A 17 2.43 8.65 9.84
C ALA A 17 3.33 7.40 9.79
N ILE A 18 4.58 7.55 9.35
CA ILE A 18 5.58 6.47 9.36
C ILE A 18 6.11 6.25 10.78
N GLU A 19 6.40 7.32 11.51
CA GLU A 19 6.86 7.25 12.91
C GLU A 19 5.81 6.60 13.83
N ASP A 20 4.54 6.92 13.61
CA ASP A 20 3.39 6.35 14.32
C ASP A 20 3.06 4.92 13.88
N GLY A 21 3.75 4.39 12.86
CA GLY A 21 3.58 3.03 12.34
C GLY A 21 2.30 2.81 11.52
N VAL A 22 1.53 3.86 11.25
CA VAL A 22 0.32 3.83 10.40
C VAL A 22 0.69 3.56 8.94
N LEU A 23 1.84 4.07 8.51
CA LEU A 23 2.43 3.80 7.20
C LEU A 23 3.74 3.03 7.35
N ILE A 24 3.81 1.87 6.70
CA ILE A 24 5.02 1.05 6.61
C ILE A 24 5.80 1.46 5.37
N ASP A 25 7.04 1.90 5.54
CA ASP A 25 7.94 2.20 4.43
C ASP A 25 8.40 0.89 3.76
N VAL A 26 8.11 0.74 2.48
CA VAL A 26 8.50 -0.40 1.64
C VAL A 26 9.34 0.05 0.45
N THR A 27 10.02 1.19 0.59
CA THR A 27 10.76 1.83 -0.50
C THR A 27 11.87 0.92 -1.05
N THR A 28 12.49 0.08 -0.22
CA THR A 28 13.59 -0.81 -0.66
C THR A 28 13.06 -1.87 -1.63
N GLU A 29 12.00 -2.57 -1.24
CA GLU A 29 11.33 -3.62 -2.01
C GLU A 29 10.63 -3.03 -3.25
N ALA A 30 10.05 -1.83 -3.11
CA ALA A 30 9.47 -1.11 -4.22
C ALA A 30 10.51 -0.76 -5.30
N LYS A 31 11.74 -0.38 -4.91
CA LYS A 31 12.82 -0.12 -5.89
C LYS A 31 13.16 -1.37 -6.69
N GLU A 32 13.20 -2.54 -6.06
CA GLU A 32 13.44 -3.82 -6.73
C GLU A 32 12.33 -4.14 -7.75
N CYS A 33 11.08 -3.75 -7.44
CA CYS A 33 9.94 -3.87 -8.34
C CYS A 33 9.86 -2.75 -9.42
N GLY A 34 10.84 -1.83 -9.45
CA GLY A 34 10.95 -0.78 -10.46
C GLY A 34 10.28 0.56 -10.11
N PHE A 35 9.89 0.78 -8.86
CA PHE A 35 9.46 2.10 -8.39
C PHE A 35 10.64 3.07 -8.28
N LYS A 36 10.42 4.32 -8.69
CA LYS A 36 11.40 5.40 -8.59
C LYS A 36 11.15 6.35 -7.43
N LEU A 37 9.95 6.29 -6.85
CA LEU A 37 9.50 7.14 -5.76
C LEU A 37 9.51 6.35 -4.44
N PRO A 38 9.65 7.00 -3.28
CA PRO A 38 9.40 6.37 -2.00
C PRO A 38 7.97 5.83 -1.94
N VAL A 39 7.81 4.58 -1.49
CA VAL A 39 6.51 3.90 -1.39
C VAL A 39 6.28 3.52 0.05
N ALA A 40 5.08 3.81 0.56
CA ALA A 40 4.62 3.30 1.83
C ALA A 40 3.24 2.66 1.66
N ILE A 41 2.95 1.66 2.47
CA ILE A 41 1.67 0.96 2.52
C ILE A 41 1.06 1.07 3.92
N GLY A 42 -0.26 0.99 4.02
CA GLY A 42 -0.93 1.03 5.32
C GLY A 42 -0.57 -0.18 6.18
N ASP A 43 -0.48 0.04 7.50
CA ASP A 43 -0.24 -0.98 8.51
C ASP A 43 -1.22 -2.16 8.41
N ASN A 44 -2.51 -1.87 8.20
CA ASN A 44 -3.56 -2.87 8.09
C ASN A 44 -3.31 -3.81 6.91
N LEU A 45 -2.97 -3.26 5.74
CA LEU A 45 -2.65 -4.05 4.55
C LEU A 45 -1.42 -4.92 4.81
N PHE A 46 -0.40 -4.37 5.45
CA PHE A 46 0.83 -5.08 5.75
C PHE A 46 0.61 -6.23 6.76
N GLN A 47 0.03 -5.94 7.92
CA GLN A 47 -0.14 -6.90 9.01
C GLN A 47 -1.17 -7.99 8.68
N GLN A 48 -2.26 -7.65 7.99
CA GLN A 48 -3.33 -8.63 7.72
C GLN A 48 -3.11 -9.47 6.47
N TYR A 49 -2.44 -8.93 5.45
CA TYR A 49 -2.38 -9.58 4.13
C TYR A 49 -0.96 -9.84 3.65
N VAL A 50 -0.03 -8.89 3.81
CA VAL A 50 1.36 -9.08 3.38
C VAL A 50 2.05 -10.11 4.26
N ILE A 51 1.85 -10.04 5.58
CA ILE A 51 2.32 -11.09 6.50
C ILE A 51 1.40 -12.31 6.35
N PRO A 52 1.91 -13.45 5.84
CA PRO A 52 1.07 -14.64 5.68
C PRO A 52 0.69 -15.23 7.05
N PRO A 53 -0.56 -15.71 7.22
CA PRO A 53 -0.95 -16.48 8.40
C PRO A 53 -0.04 -17.70 8.61
N SER A 54 0.16 -18.07 9.87
CA SER A 54 0.96 -19.24 10.22
C SER A 54 0.39 -20.52 9.59
N GLY A 55 1.28 -21.38 9.09
CA GLY A 55 0.90 -22.63 8.41
C GLY A 55 0.83 -22.57 6.88
N LEU A 56 0.93 -21.39 6.27
CA LEU A 56 0.94 -21.23 4.80
C LEU A 56 2.34 -21.29 4.17
N GLY A 57 3.41 -21.38 4.97
CA GLY A 57 4.78 -21.49 4.44
C GLY A 57 4.99 -22.72 3.55
N GLY A 58 4.27 -23.82 3.82
CA GLY A 58 4.28 -25.03 2.98
C GLY A 58 3.61 -24.85 1.61
N GLU A 59 2.78 -23.81 1.44
CA GLU A 59 2.16 -23.44 0.16
C GLU A 59 2.97 -22.38 -0.60
N GLY A 60 4.21 -22.11 -0.18
CA GLY A 60 5.09 -21.14 -0.83
C GLY A 60 4.71 -19.68 -0.58
N GLN A 61 3.86 -19.41 0.41
CA GLN A 61 3.51 -18.04 0.78
C GLN A 61 4.56 -17.45 1.73
N SER A 62 5.35 -16.49 1.24
CA SER A 62 6.24 -15.67 2.06
C SER A 62 5.78 -14.21 2.10
N MET A 63 6.29 -13.46 3.08
CA MET A 63 6.03 -12.03 3.20
C MET A 63 6.59 -11.28 1.99
N GLU A 64 7.80 -11.62 1.58
CA GLU A 64 8.52 -11.00 0.46
C GLU A 64 7.79 -11.26 -0.85
N GLY A 65 7.30 -12.50 -1.07
CA GLY A 65 6.56 -12.86 -2.27
C GLY A 65 5.23 -12.11 -2.39
N ARG A 66 4.50 -11.99 -1.28
CA ARG A 66 3.24 -11.22 -1.26
C ARG A 66 3.44 -9.73 -1.47
N LEU A 67 4.49 -9.17 -0.86
CA LEU A 67 4.84 -7.78 -1.06
C LEU A 67 5.24 -7.54 -2.51
N HIS A 68 6.04 -8.42 -3.10
CA HIS A 68 6.39 -8.37 -4.51
C HIS A 68 5.15 -8.44 -5.41
N ASP A 69 4.22 -9.38 -5.17
CA ASP A 69 2.99 -9.50 -5.96
C ASP A 69 2.12 -8.24 -5.85
N LEU A 70 1.97 -7.69 -4.65
CA LEU A 70 1.26 -6.42 -4.39
C LEU A 70 1.90 -5.26 -5.17
N LEU A 71 3.23 -5.13 -5.11
CA LEU A 71 3.99 -4.08 -5.79
C LEU A 71 3.92 -4.24 -7.33
N ALA A 72 4.04 -5.46 -7.84
CA ALA A 72 3.91 -5.74 -9.27
C ALA A 72 2.52 -5.38 -9.81
N LEU A 73 1.45 -5.81 -9.12
CA LEU A 73 0.07 -5.48 -9.50
C LEU A 73 -0.20 -3.98 -9.41
N SER A 74 0.33 -3.32 -8.38
CA SER A 74 0.19 -1.87 -8.24
C SER A 74 0.89 -1.12 -9.38
N MET A 75 2.05 -1.58 -9.85
CA MET A 75 2.70 -1.00 -11.04
C MET A 75 1.86 -1.16 -12.30
N VAL A 76 1.25 -2.33 -12.51
CA VAL A 76 0.34 -2.56 -13.64
C VAL A 76 -0.87 -1.63 -13.57
N ALA A 77 -1.47 -1.47 -12.38
CA ALA A 77 -2.59 -0.58 -12.17
C ALA A 77 -2.20 0.90 -12.40
N ALA A 78 -1.08 1.35 -11.83
CA ALA A 78 -0.60 2.72 -11.96
C ALA A 78 -0.30 3.12 -13.42
N ARG A 79 0.10 2.17 -14.26
CA ARG A 79 0.29 2.38 -15.71
C ARG A 79 -1.03 2.54 -16.45
N LYS A 80 -2.11 1.89 -16.01
CA LYS A 80 -3.46 2.07 -16.58
C LYS A 80 -4.08 3.41 -16.15
N GLY A 81 -3.79 3.86 -14.94
CA GLY A 81 -4.31 5.11 -14.36
C GLY A 81 -3.33 6.28 -14.40
N LEU A 82 -2.58 6.49 -15.48
CA LEU A 82 -1.53 7.53 -15.55
C LEU A 82 -2.03 8.95 -15.26
N SER A 83 -3.28 9.28 -15.60
CA SER A 83 -3.90 10.59 -15.36
C SER A 83 -4.67 10.69 -14.04
N GLN A 84 -4.72 9.62 -13.24
CA GLN A 84 -5.51 9.57 -12.01
C GLN A 84 -4.62 9.72 -10.77
N ASP A 85 -5.11 10.49 -9.80
CA ASP A 85 -4.47 10.65 -8.48
C ASP A 85 -4.70 9.42 -7.60
N ARG A 86 -5.79 8.68 -7.86
CA ARG A 86 -6.19 7.46 -7.17
C ARG A 86 -6.45 6.36 -8.18
N VAL A 87 -5.85 5.19 -7.97
CA VAL A 87 -6.07 4.02 -8.83
C VAL A 87 -6.40 2.82 -7.97
N GLU A 88 -7.60 2.26 -8.17
CA GLU A 88 -8.03 1.05 -7.50
C GLU A 88 -7.58 -0.20 -8.26
N PHE A 89 -7.23 -1.24 -7.53
CA PHE A 89 -6.91 -2.55 -8.08
C PHE A 89 -7.16 -3.64 -7.04
N ASP A 90 -7.48 -4.83 -7.51
CA ASP A 90 -7.78 -5.96 -6.65
C ASP A 90 -6.57 -6.91 -6.58
N VAL A 91 -6.25 -7.38 -5.38
CA VAL A 91 -5.16 -8.34 -5.12
C VAL A 91 -5.74 -9.56 -4.44
N LEU A 92 -5.33 -10.74 -4.90
CA LEU A 92 -5.80 -12.02 -4.36
C LEU A 92 -4.78 -12.58 -3.37
N PHE A 93 -5.17 -12.73 -2.11
CA PHE A 93 -4.34 -13.32 -1.06
C PHE A 93 -4.87 -14.69 -0.65
N LEU A 94 -3.98 -15.67 -0.50
CA LEU A 94 -4.34 -16.98 0.05
C LEU A 94 -4.36 -16.92 1.57
N MET A 95 -5.53 -16.84 2.21
CA MET A 95 -5.61 -16.62 3.66
C MET A 95 -5.61 -17.92 4.47
N LYS A 96 -6.06 -19.01 3.86
CA LYS A 96 -5.99 -20.39 4.41
C LYS A 96 -5.86 -21.36 3.23
N PRO A 97 -5.45 -22.62 3.45
CA PRO A 97 -5.45 -23.62 2.39
C PRO A 97 -6.80 -23.67 1.66
N GLY A 98 -6.80 -23.37 0.36
CA GLY A 98 -8.01 -23.31 -0.47
C GLY A 98 -8.93 -22.09 -0.27
N GLN A 99 -8.66 -21.20 0.68
CA GLN A 99 -9.46 -20.00 0.94
C GLN A 99 -8.69 -18.74 0.55
N ARG A 100 -9.17 -18.06 -0.49
CA ARG A 100 -8.58 -16.81 -0.98
C ARG A 100 -9.47 -15.61 -0.63
N ALA A 101 -8.84 -14.48 -0.34
CA ALA A 101 -9.49 -13.20 -0.12
C ALA A 101 -9.06 -12.22 -1.23
N THR A 102 -10.04 -11.57 -1.85
CA THR A 102 -9.78 -10.47 -2.77
C THR A 102 -9.81 -9.16 -1.98
N VAL A 103 -8.70 -8.45 -1.98
CA VAL A 103 -8.53 -7.16 -1.29
C VAL A 103 -8.48 -6.06 -2.31
N ARG A 104 -9.34 -5.06 -2.16
CA ARG A 104 -9.30 -3.85 -2.97
C ARG A 104 -8.28 -2.88 -2.41
N CYS A 105 -7.23 -2.64 -3.17
CA CYS A 105 -6.15 -1.72 -2.85
C CYS A 105 -6.31 -0.42 -3.65
N VAL A 106 -5.84 0.70 -3.09
CA VAL A 106 -5.85 2.00 -3.75
C VAL A 106 -4.45 2.60 -3.73
N ILE A 107 -3.95 2.96 -4.90
CA ILE A 107 -2.71 3.71 -5.06
C ILE A 107 -3.04 5.19 -4.97
N CYS A 108 -2.37 5.93 -4.10
CA CYS A 108 -2.50 7.39 -3.98
C CYS A 108 -1.18 8.05 -4.39
N ARG A 109 -1.19 8.87 -5.45
CA ARG A 109 0.01 9.63 -5.88
C ARG A 109 0.20 10.94 -5.14
N ARG A 110 -0.91 11.57 -4.74
CA ARG A 110 -0.93 12.73 -3.86
C ARG A 110 -1.34 12.23 -2.46
N PRO A 111 -0.66 12.66 -1.38
CA PRO A 111 -1.17 12.37 -0.03
C PRO A 111 -2.60 12.90 0.10
N PRO A 112 -3.47 12.22 0.87
CA PRO A 112 -4.80 12.74 1.17
C PRO A 112 -4.66 14.14 1.78
N GLN A 113 -5.44 15.10 1.26
CA GLN A 113 -5.58 16.46 1.80
C GLN A 113 -6.25 16.41 3.18
#